data_AF-E3LDN7-F1
#
_entry.id   AF-E3LDN7-F1
#
_cell.length_a   1.000
_cell.length_b   1.000
_cell.length_c   1.000
_cell.angle_alpha   90.00
_cell.angle_beta   90.00
_cell.angle_gamma   90.00
#
_symmetry.space_group_name_H-M   'P 1'
#
loop_
_entity.id
_entity.type
_entity.pdbx_description
1 polymer ?
#
loop_
_entity_poly.entity_id
_entity_poly.type
_entity_poly.pdbx_seq_one_letter_code
_entity_poly.pdbx_strand_id
1 'polypeptide(L)'
;MNLQISFILIHFIEVFYACIPTQQVDSSATTTTTTTTTVATTTTTVTEPPFPCNNCPKVYDNTCQGFGIPNLIQWCPTAAEAGIEYTLGLINSIFPFIPAGSCGTVITCPLTTSLRIVTFLGDIPAPVLYAWCEESGPNAGIWYTGIDWLARAELVSLACRPIVSG
;
A
#
# COMPACT_ATOMS: atom_id res chain seq x y z
N MET A 1 46.45 22.58 66.98
CA MET A 1 46.92 23.96 66.69
C MET A 1 46.87 24.15 65.18
N ASN A 2 46.16 25.19 64.72
CA ASN A 2 46.09 25.73 63.35
C ASN A 2 45.25 24.88 62.37
N LEU A 3 44.01 25.18 61.96
CA LEU A 3 43.29 26.44 61.69
C LEU A 3 44.13 27.48 60.93
N GLN A 4 43.92 27.56 59.62
CA GLN A 4 43.68 28.79 58.83
C GLN A 4 43.32 28.34 57.40
N ILE A 5 42.07 28.49 56.95
CA ILE A 5 41.47 29.75 56.45
C ILE A 5 42.29 30.29 55.28
N SER A 6 41.83 30.02 54.06
CA SER A 6 41.59 31.05 53.03
C SER A 6 40.89 30.34 51.87
N PHE A 7 39.55 30.35 51.75
CA PHE A 7 38.79 31.49 51.22
C PHE A 7 39.55 32.18 50.08
N ILE A 8 39.12 31.91 48.86
CA ILE A 8 39.01 32.82 47.69
C ILE A 8 38.28 31.94 46.64
N LEU A 9 36.95 32.08 46.57
CA LEU A 9 36.23 32.89 45.56
C LEU A 9 36.08 32.06 44.26
N ILE A 10 34.91 31.56 43.88
CA ILE A 10 33.73 32.26 43.34
C ILE A 10 32.69 31.15 43.08
N HIS A 11 31.61 31.06 43.86
CA HIS A 11 30.26 31.61 43.60
C HIS A 11 29.33 30.71 42.76
N PHE A 12 28.15 30.52 43.35
CA PHE A 12 26.88 30.03 42.80
C PHE A 12 26.63 28.52 42.70
N ILE A 13 26.11 28.03 43.84
CA ILE A 13 25.01 27.08 44.01
C ILE A 13 24.03 27.09 42.82
N GLU A 14 23.83 25.90 42.24
CA GLU A 14 22.57 25.22 41.83
C GLU A 14 23.04 23.84 41.32
N VAL A 15 22.47 22.67 41.56
CA VAL A 15 21.26 22.18 42.21
C VAL A 15 21.54 20.69 42.47
N PHE A 16 21.10 20.20 43.62
CA PHE A 16 20.81 18.82 44.02
C PHE A 16 21.36 17.64 43.20
N TYR A 17 22.30 16.91 43.85
CA TYR A 17 22.32 15.46 44.07
C TYR A 17 21.63 14.55 43.02
N ALA A 18 22.41 13.73 42.31
CA ALA A 18 22.33 12.28 42.44
C ALA A 18 23.46 11.55 41.69
N CYS A 19 24.33 10.91 42.49
CA CYS A 19 25.18 9.74 42.26
C CYS A 19 25.78 9.47 40.86
N ILE A 20 27.09 9.71 40.75
CA ILE A 20 28.00 8.91 39.93
C ILE A 20 28.50 7.74 40.81
N PRO A 21 28.45 6.49 40.33
CA PRO A 21 29.47 5.53 40.69
C PRO A 21 30.27 5.10 39.45
N THR A 22 31.58 5.14 39.64
CA THR A 22 32.65 4.83 38.70
C THR A 22 32.72 3.35 38.32
N GLN A 23 33.19 3.10 37.11
CA GLN A 23 33.44 1.78 36.52
C GLN A 23 34.44 0.94 37.32
N GLN A 24 34.22 -0.37 37.34
CA GLN A 24 35.28 -1.37 37.50
C GLN A 24 35.45 -2.12 36.18
N VAL A 25 36.67 -2.12 35.66
CA VAL A 25 37.09 -2.77 34.42
C VAL A 25 37.82 -4.05 34.79
N ASP A 26 37.45 -5.18 34.18
CA ASP A 26 38.41 -6.23 33.85
C ASP A 26 37.97 -7.08 32.65
N SER A 27 38.82 -7.03 31.61
CA SER A 27 39.11 -7.98 30.53
C SER A 27 37.99 -8.53 29.61
N SER A 28 38.05 -8.01 28.37
CA SER A 28 37.38 -8.37 27.11
C SER A 28 36.79 -9.78 26.96
N ALA A 29 35.47 -9.84 26.96
CA ALA A 29 34.71 -10.63 26.01
C ALA A 29 33.92 -9.66 25.11
N THR A 30 34.25 -9.62 23.82
CA THR A 30 33.61 -8.75 22.83
C THR A 30 32.11 -9.03 22.76
N THR A 31 31.30 -8.12 23.33
CA THR A 31 29.84 -8.13 23.19
C THR A 31 29.43 -6.91 22.37
N THR A 32 29.15 -7.14 21.10
CA THR A 32 28.55 -6.17 20.18
C THR A 32 27.13 -5.85 20.65
N THR A 33 26.90 -4.65 21.16
CA THR A 33 25.55 -4.18 21.50
C THR A 33 24.91 -3.61 20.24
N THR A 34 24.04 -4.40 19.62
CA THR A 34 23.19 -3.98 18.48
C THR A 34 21.99 -3.20 19.03
N THR A 35 21.90 -1.91 18.73
CA THR A 35 20.68 -1.13 18.97
C THR A 35 19.63 -1.55 17.93
N THR A 36 18.72 -2.44 18.31
CA THR A 36 17.57 -2.83 17.49
C THR A 36 16.45 -1.81 17.67
N THR A 37 16.27 -0.91 16.69
CA THR A 37 15.06 -0.10 16.58
C THR A 37 13.92 -1.00 16.13
N THR A 38 13.08 -1.45 17.06
CA THR A 38 11.87 -2.21 16.75
C THR A 38 10.83 -1.25 16.16
N VAL A 39 10.75 -1.20 14.83
CA VAL A 39 9.60 -0.60 14.14
C VAL A 39 8.39 -1.47 14.51
N ALA A 40 7.44 -0.91 15.24
CA ALA A 40 6.17 -1.57 15.49
C ALA A 40 5.45 -1.75 14.15
N THR A 41 5.56 -2.93 13.56
CA THR A 41 4.78 -3.31 12.39
C THR A 41 3.34 -3.50 12.85
N THR A 42 2.50 -2.49 12.67
CA THR A 42 1.05 -2.64 12.76
C THR A 42 0.63 -3.60 11.65
N THR A 43 0.40 -4.88 11.98
CA THR A 43 -0.19 -5.86 11.07
C THR A 43 -1.67 -5.52 10.93
N THR A 44 -1.98 -4.55 10.08
CA THR A 44 -3.35 -4.35 9.60
C THR A 44 -3.63 -5.52 8.66
N THR A 45 -4.43 -6.48 9.09
CA THR A 45 -4.99 -7.49 8.18
C THR A 45 -5.93 -6.77 7.22
N VAL A 46 -5.43 -6.42 6.03
CA VAL A 46 -6.27 -5.84 4.98
C VAL A 46 -7.15 -6.96 4.43
N THR A 47 -8.36 -7.07 4.96
CA THR A 47 -9.36 -8.01 4.46
C THR A 47 -9.91 -7.46 3.14
N GLU A 48 -9.89 -8.27 2.09
CA GLU A 48 -10.51 -7.90 0.81
C GLU A 48 -12.01 -7.64 1.03
N PRO A 49 -12.56 -6.53 0.51
CA PRO A 49 -14.00 -6.28 0.59
C PRO A 49 -14.77 -7.43 -0.06
N PRO A 50 -15.99 -7.73 0.41
CA PRO A 50 -16.82 -8.77 -0.18
C PRO A 50 -17.08 -8.47 -1.65
N PHE A 51 -16.99 -9.50 -2.50
CA PHE A 51 -17.28 -9.39 -3.93
C PHE A 51 -18.80 -9.49 -4.15
N PRO A 52 -19.50 -8.41 -4.55
CA PRO A 52 -20.95 -8.37 -4.59
C PRO A 52 -21.55 -8.80 -5.94
N CYS A 53 -20.70 -9.17 -6.90
CA CYS A 53 -21.07 -9.43 -8.28
C CYS A 53 -21.31 -10.94 -8.48
N ASN A 54 -22.29 -11.32 -9.32
CA ASN A 54 -22.75 -12.71 -9.39
C ASN A 54 -22.18 -13.44 -10.60
N ASN A 55 -22.26 -12.81 -11.78
CA ASN A 55 -21.85 -13.40 -13.05
C ASN A 55 -20.47 -12.90 -13.51
N CYS A 56 -20.00 -11.78 -12.96
CA CYS A 56 -18.70 -11.22 -13.28
C CYS A 56 -17.60 -11.90 -12.46
N PRO A 57 -16.47 -12.31 -13.07
CA PRO A 57 -15.29 -12.73 -12.31
C PRO A 57 -14.57 -11.50 -11.73
N LYS A 58 -13.67 -11.70 -10.75
CA LYS A 58 -12.74 -10.64 -10.34
C LYS A 58 -11.81 -10.31 -11.51
N VAL A 59 -11.70 -9.02 -11.84
CA VAL A 59 -10.88 -8.53 -12.97
C VAL A 59 -9.43 -8.27 -12.57
N TYR A 60 -9.17 -8.08 -11.27
CA TYR A 60 -7.80 -7.85 -10.80
C TYR A 60 -6.95 -9.13 -10.93
N ASP A 61 -5.70 -8.96 -11.35
CA ASP A 61 -4.77 -10.06 -11.58
C ASP A 61 -4.47 -10.83 -10.29
N ASN A 62 -4.95 -12.08 -10.22
CA ASN A 62 -4.73 -12.96 -9.07
C ASN A 62 -3.28 -13.48 -8.97
N THR A 63 -2.43 -13.21 -9.97
CA THR A 63 -0.99 -13.51 -9.90
C THR A 63 -0.22 -12.47 -9.07
N CYS A 64 -0.87 -11.38 -8.65
CA CYS A 64 -0.23 -10.36 -7.83
C CYS A 64 -0.06 -10.80 -6.38
N GLN A 65 1.20 -10.97 -5.97
CA GLN A 65 1.58 -11.55 -4.68
C GLN A 65 2.02 -10.50 -3.65
N GLY A 66 2.03 -9.22 -4.00
CA GLY A 66 2.43 -8.13 -3.11
C GLY A 66 3.84 -7.59 -3.40
N PHE A 67 4.30 -6.71 -2.51
CA PHE A 67 5.56 -6.01 -2.67
C PHE A 67 6.77 -6.96 -2.78
N GLY A 68 7.61 -6.72 -3.79
CA GLY A 68 8.90 -7.41 -3.95
C GLY A 68 8.85 -8.81 -4.57
N ILE A 69 7.67 -9.30 -4.98
CA ILE A 69 7.51 -10.64 -5.58
C ILE A 69 6.98 -10.51 -7.02
N PRO A 70 7.66 -11.08 -8.05
CA PRO A 70 8.85 -11.94 -7.97
C PRO A 70 10.17 -11.18 -7.75
N ASN A 71 10.20 -9.87 -8.00
CA ASN A 71 11.36 -9.00 -7.73
C ASN A 71 10.90 -7.53 -7.57
N LEU A 72 11.81 -6.64 -7.18
CA LEU A 72 11.53 -5.22 -6.92
C LEU A 72 11.10 -4.39 -8.14
N ILE A 73 11.17 -4.94 -9.35
CA ILE A 73 10.90 -4.24 -10.61
C ILE A 73 9.64 -4.79 -11.30
N GLN A 74 9.28 -6.05 -11.05
CA GLN A 74 8.14 -6.74 -11.69
C GLN A 74 7.03 -7.10 -10.70
N TRP A 75 7.13 -6.65 -9.45
CA TRP A 75 6.10 -6.90 -8.44
C TRP A 75 4.75 -6.28 -8.80
N CYS A 76 3.69 -6.75 -8.16
CA CYS A 76 2.41 -6.05 -8.15
C CYS A 76 1.71 -6.24 -6.81
N PRO A 77 1.06 -5.18 -6.28
CA PRO A 77 0.32 -5.24 -5.05
C PRO A 77 -0.86 -6.20 -5.19
N THR A 78 -1.22 -6.86 -4.10
CA THR A 78 -2.45 -7.65 -4.00
C THR A 78 -3.69 -6.77 -4.21
N ALA A 79 -4.84 -7.36 -4.53
CA ALA A 79 -6.10 -6.61 -4.68
C ALA A 79 -6.44 -5.77 -3.42
N ALA A 80 -6.11 -6.30 -2.25
CA ALA A 80 -6.29 -5.62 -0.96
C ALA A 80 -5.39 -4.39 -0.82
N GLU A 81 -4.11 -4.49 -1.21
CA GLU A 81 -3.16 -3.37 -1.19
C GLU A 81 -3.45 -2.32 -2.28
N ALA A 82 -4.01 -2.76 -3.41
CA ALA A 82 -4.43 -1.90 -4.51
C ALA A 82 -5.78 -1.20 -4.29
N GLY A 83 -6.42 -1.41 -3.13
CA GLY A 83 -7.70 -0.78 -2.78
C GLY A 83 -8.80 -1.10 -3.78
N ILE A 84 -8.83 -2.32 -4.33
CA ILE A 84 -9.83 -2.71 -5.33
C ILE A 84 -11.18 -2.89 -4.64
N GLU A 85 -12.15 -2.07 -5.04
CA GLU A 85 -13.51 -2.17 -4.55
C GLU A 85 -14.45 -2.56 -5.70
N TYR A 86 -15.31 -3.54 -5.45
CA TYR A 86 -16.34 -3.97 -6.38
C TYR A 86 -17.70 -3.53 -5.86
N THR A 87 -18.55 -3.05 -6.75
CA THR A 87 -19.89 -2.54 -6.44
C THR A 87 -20.89 -3.06 -7.46
N LEU A 88 -22.10 -3.40 -7.03
CA LEU A 88 -23.16 -3.86 -7.91
C LEU A 88 -24.15 -2.71 -8.17
N GLY A 89 -24.36 -2.33 -9.43
CA GLY A 89 -25.35 -1.33 -9.85
C GLY A 89 -25.00 0.13 -9.56
N LEU A 90 -24.04 0.41 -8.67
CA LEU A 90 -23.62 1.77 -8.33
C LEU A 90 -23.02 2.51 -9.54
N ILE A 91 -22.28 1.79 -10.38
CA ILE A 91 -21.54 2.39 -11.49
C ILE A 91 -22.45 3.02 -12.55
N ASN A 92 -23.67 2.51 -12.73
CA ASN A 92 -24.67 3.10 -13.62
C ASN A 92 -25.15 4.49 -13.11
N SER A 93 -25.13 4.72 -11.80
CA SER A 93 -25.49 6.04 -11.23
C SER A 93 -24.42 7.10 -11.50
N ILE A 94 -23.17 6.69 -11.67
CA ILE A 94 -22.04 7.58 -12.00
C ILE A 94 -21.95 7.73 -13.53
N PHE A 95 -22.12 6.62 -14.26
CA PHE A 95 -21.98 6.53 -15.71
C PHE A 95 -23.26 5.95 -16.33
N PRO A 96 -24.22 6.81 -16.74
CA PRO A 96 -25.55 6.38 -17.17
C PRO A 96 -25.58 5.60 -18.48
N PHE A 97 -24.48 5.58 -19.24
CA PHE A 97 -24.36 4.76 -20.45
C PHE A 97 -24.12 3.27 -20.14
N ILE A 98 -23.71 2.94 -18.91
CA ILE A 98 -23.47 1.56 -18.48
C ILE A 98 -24.81 0.91 -18.14
N PRO A 99 -25.10 -0.33 -18.57
CA PRO A 99 -26.36 -1.00 -18.25
C PRO A 99 -26.63 -1.08 -16.74
N ALA A 100 -27.90 -0.92 -16.37
CA ALA A 100 -28.33 -1.02 -14.98
C ALA A 100 -28.01 -2.41 -14.40
N GLY A 101 -27.59 -2.45 -13.14
CA GLY A 101 -27.19 -3.70 -12.48
C GLY A 101 -25.83 -4.24 -12.90
N SER A 102 -25.03 -3.51 -13.68
CA SER A 102 -23.65 -3.90 -13.98
C SER A 102 -22.80 -3.88 -12.71
N CYS A 103 -21.89 -4.85 -12.61
CA CYS A 103 -20.79 -4.82 -11.66
C CYS A 103 -19.85 -3.69 -12.07
N GLY A 104 -19.36 -2.92 -11.10
CA GLY A 104 -18.40 -1.85 -11.32
C GLY A 104 -17.26 -1.97 -10.34
N THR A 105 -16.06 -1.62 -10.78
CA THR A 105 -14.91 -1.46 -9.92
C THR A 105 -14.20 -0.15 -10.20
N VAL A 106 -13.65 0.44 -9.15
CA VAL A 106 -12.76 1.60 -9.22
C VAL A 106 -11.43 1.17 -8.63
N ILE A 107 -10.35 1.43 -9.37
CA ILE A 107 -9.01 1.00 -9.00
C ILE A 107 -8.16 2.22 -8.70
N THR A 108 -7.59 2.25 -7.49
CA THR A 108 -6.66 3.30 -7.06
C THR A 108 -5.33 2.67 -6.67
N CYS A 109 -4.39 2.65 -7.62
CA CYS A 109 -3.07 2.10 -7.38
C CYS A 109 -2.28 2.93 -6.34
N PRO A 110 -1.48 2.29 -5.46
CA PRO A 110 -0.55 2.97 -4.56
C PRO A 110 0.42 3.90 -5.29
N LEU A 111 0.93 4.94 -4.61
CA LEU A 111 1.77 6.02 -5.18
C LEU A 111 3.03 5.55 -5.93
N THR A 112 3.50 4.33 -5.70
CA THR A 112 4.68 3.75 -6.37
C THR A 112 4.33 2.87 -7.56
N THR A 113 3.05 2.76 -7.91
CA THR A 113 2.53 1.88 -8.95
C THR A 113 1.57 2.61 -9.87
N SER A 114 1.48 2.18 -11.13
CA SER A 114 0.49 2.63 -12.11
C SER A 114 -0.46 1.50 -12.46
N LEU A 115 -1.71 1.81 -12.75
CA LEU A 115 -2.64 0.82 -13.29
C LEU A 115 -2.20 0.41 -14.70
N ARG A 116 -2.14 -0.90 -14.92
CA ARG A 116 -1.91 -1.53 -16.21
C ARG A 116 -3.16 -2.29 -16.60
N ILE A 117 -3.67 -1.93 -17.76
CA ILE A 117 -4.82 -2.57 -18.37
C ILE A 117 -4.32 -3.62 -19.33
N VAL A 118 -4.67 -4.87 -19.10
CA VAL A 118 -4.44 -5.92 -20.08
C VAL A 118 -5.71 -6.05 -20.91
N THR A 119 -5.62 -5.66 -22.17
CA THR A 119 -6.66 -5.88 -23.18
C THR A 119 -6.20 -6.98 -24.14
N PHE A 120 -7.09 -7.44 -25.01
CA PHE A 120 -6.70 -8.36 -26.09
C PHE A 120 -5.64 -7.76 -27.05
N LEU A 121 -5.57 -6.43 -27.17
CA LEU A 121 -4.61 -5.76 -28.04
C LEU A 121 -3.25 -5.48 -27.37
N GLY A 122 -3.15 -5.63 -26.05
CA GLY A 122 -1.92 -5.40 -25.29
C GLY A 122 -2.13 -4.71 -23.95
N ASP A 123 -0.99 -4.42 -23.30
CA ASP A 123 -0.91 -3.70 -22.02
C ASP A 123 -0.89 -2.19 -22.24
N ILE A 124 -1.80 -1.47 -21.60
CA ILE A 124 -1.93 -0.02 -21.69
C ILE A 124 -1.80 0.60 -20.28
N PRO A 125 -0.88 1.56 -20.05
CA PRO A 125 -0.87 2.35 -18.82
C PRO A 125 -2.10 3.25 -18.74
N ALA A 126 -2.76 3.26 -17.57
CA ALA A 126 -3.78 4.25 -17.27
C ALA A 126 -3.63 4.78 -15.84
N PRO A 127 -3.90 6.07 -15.60
CA PRO A 127 -3.70 6.68 -14.28
C PRO A 127 -4.80 6.31 -13.29
N VAL A 128 -6.07 6.31 -13.72
CA VAL A 128 -7.25 5.92 -12.92
C VAL A 128 -8.31 5.44 -13.90
N LEU A 129 -8.88 4.27 -13.65
CA LEU A 129 -9.98 3.76 -14.45
C LEU A 129 -11.05 3.14 -13.59
N TYR A 130 -12.28 3.39 -14.01
CA TYR A 130 -13.38 2.52 -13.71
C TYR A 130 -13.42 1.41 -14.76
N ALA A 131 -13.87 0.25 -14.31
CA ALA A 131 -14.23 -0.86 -15.17
C ALA A 131 -15.62 -1.33 -14.80
N TRP A 132 -16.37 -1.83 -15.77
CA TRP A 132 -17.67 -2.43 -15.53
C TRP A 132 -17.76 -3.79 -16.18
N CYS A 133 -18.59 -4.65 -15.61
CA CYS A 133 -18.95 -5.92 -16.19
C CYS A 133 -20.46 -6.09 -16.15
N GLU A 134 -21.03 -6.51 -17.27
CA GLU A 134 -22.46 -6.74 -17.38
C GLU A 134 -22.83 -8.00 -16.60
N GLU A 135 -23.81 -7.90 -15.70
CA GLU A 135 -24.30 -9.05 -14.93
C GLU A 135 -25.36 -9.85 -15.71
N SER A 136 -25.90 -9.30 -16.79
CA SER A 136 -26.95 -9.93 -17.58
C SER A 136 -26.87 -9.50 -19.04
N GLY A 137 -27.51 -10.28 -19.91
CA GLY A 137 -27.51 -10.03 -21.35
C GLY A 137 -26.41 -10.78 -22.12
N PRO A 138 -26.22 -10.45 -23.40
CA PRO A 138 -25.30 -11.17 -24.29
C PRO A 138 -23.82 -11.06 -23.89
N ASN A 139 -23.45 -9.99 -23.19
CA ASN A 139 -22.07 -9.73 -22.76
C ASN A 139 -21.86 -10.02 -21.26
N ALA A 140 -22.75 -10.82 -20.65
CA ALA A 140 -22.67 -11.10 -19.23
C ALA A 140 -21.33 -11.77 -18.87
N GLY A 141 -20.65 -11.25 -17.84
CA GLY A 141 -19.35 -11.74 -17.39
C GLY A 141 -18.13 -11.13 -18.09
N ILE A 142 -18.33 -10.22 -19.06
CA ILE A 142 -17.23 -9.55 -19.77
C ILE A 142 -16.97 -8.18 -19.14
N TRP A 143 -15.69 -7.90 -18.87
CA TRP A 143 -15.24 -6.62 -18.35
C TRP A 143 -14.92 -5.63 -19.45
N TYR A 144 -15.29 -4.38 -19.23
CA TYR A 144 -15.06 -3.26 -20.14
C TYR A 144 -14.52 -2.04 -19.40
N THR A 145 -13.78 -1.21 -20.14
CA THR A 145 -13.39 0.15 -19.75
C THR A 145 -13.60 1.08 -20.94
N GLY A 146 -13.73 2.39 -20.72
CA GLY A 146 -13.98 3.32 -21.83
C GLY A 146 -14.55 4.64 -21.37
N ILE A 147 -15.00 5.44 -22.32
CA ILE A 147 -15.68 6.73 -22.06
C ILE A 147 -17.17 6.69 -22.40
N ASP A 148 -17.59 5.74 -23.24
CA ASP A 148 -18.97 5.52 -23.62
C ASP A 148 -19.15 4.06 -24.12
N TRP A 149 -20.36 3.73 -24.59
CA TRP A 149 -20.69 2.40 -25.11
C TRP A 149 -19.95 2.04 -26.41
N LEU A 150 -19.68 3.00 -27.29
CA LEU A 150 -19.03 2.77 -28.59
C LEU A 150 -17.51 2.72 -28.49
N ALA A 151 -16.93 3.52 -27.60
CA ALA A 151 -15.51 3.61 -27.29
C ALA A 151 -15.17 2.81 -26.02
N ARG A 152 -15.74 1.60 -25.90
CA ARG A 152 -15.39 0.64 -24.85
C ARG A 152 -14.33 -0.34 -25.37
N ALA A 153 -13.38 -0.66 -24.51
CA ALA A 153 -12.39 -1.69 -24.71
C ALA A 153 -12.69 -2.86 -23.76
N GLU A 154 -12.58 -4.08 -24.28
CA GLU A 154 -12.67 -5.30 -23.48
C GLU A 154 -11.40 -5.49 -22.66
N LEU A 155 -11.61 -5.82 -21.39
CA LEU A 155 -10.58 -6.06 -20.40
C LEU A 155 -10.39 -7.55 -20.18
N VAL A 156 -9.13 -7.98 -20.18
CA VAL A 156 -8.73 -9.32 -19.77
C VAL A 156 -8.33 -9.33 -18.30
N SER A 157 -7.56 -8.33 -17.88
CA SER A 157 -7.05 -8.23 -16.51
C SER A 157 -6.63 -6.80 -16.17
N LEU A 158 -6.65 -6.47 -14.88
CA LEU A 158 -6.16 -5.21 -14.33
C LEU A 158 -5.10 -5.50 -13.27
N ALA A 159 -3.96 -4.82 -13.34
CA ALA A 159 -2.91 -4.96 -12.33
C ALA A 159 -2.22 -3.63 -12.08
N CYS A 160 -1.97 -3.28 -10.82
CA CYS A 160 -1.05 -2.19 -10.52
C CYS A 160 0.40 -2.69 -10.70
N ARG A 161 1.25 -1.97 -11.43
CA ARG A 161 2.66 -2.32 -11.63
C ARG A 161 3.57 -1.17 -11.19
N PRO A 162 4.78 -1.43 -10.68
CA PRO A 162 5.70 -0.38 -10.26
C PRO A 162 6.01 0.59 -11.39
N ILE A 163 6.09 1.87 -11.03
CA ILE A 163 6.57 2.90 -11.94
C ILE A 163 8.10 2.77 -11.96
N VAL A 164 8.63 2.11 -12.98
CA VAL A 164 10.07 2.10 -13.24
C VAL A 164 10.47 3.44 -13.84
N SER A 165 10.90 4.37 -12.98
CA SER A 165 11.68 5.51 -13.45
C SER A 165 13.02 4.98 -13.94
N GLY A 166 13.22 4.97 -15.25
CA GLY A 166 14.55 4.89 -15.84
C GLY A 166 15.36 6.14 -15.53
#